data_AF-A0A701H1V7-F1
#
_entry.id   AF-A0A701H1V7-F1
#
_cell.length_a   1.000
_cell.length_b   1.000
_cell.length_c   1.000
_cell.angle_alpha   90.00
_cell.angle_beta   90.00
_cell.angle_gamma   90.00
#
_symmetry.space_group_name_H-M   'P 1'
#
loop_
_entity.id
_entity.type
_entity.pdbx_description
1 polymer ?
#
loop_
_entity_poly.entity_id
_entity_poly.type
_entity_poly.pdbx_seq_one_letter_code
_entity_poly.pdbx_strand_id
1 'polypeptide(L)'
;RKVIALNLDDTDDDSIPEYYESNDGPQQFDTTRSFIHEVVHALTHLQDKEDSNPRGPVVEYTNIILKEMGHTSPPRIAYEFSN
;
A
#
# COMPACT_ATOMS: atom_id res chain seq x y z
N ARG A 1 -0.27 3.41 23.68
CA ARG A 1 -0.15 1.98 23.30
C ARG A 1 0.24 1.95 21.83
N LYS A 2 1.27 1.18 21.42
CA LYS A 2 1.62 1.01 19.99
C LYS A 2 0.80 -0.18 19.45
N VAL A 3 0.12 -0.01 18.32
CA VAL A 3 -0.78 -1.01 17.71
C VAL A 3 -0.53 -1.02 16.20
N ILE A 4 -0.52 -2.21 15.60
CA ILE A 4 -0.58 -2.44 14.16
C ILE A 4 -1.84 -3.27 13.94
N ALA A 5 -2.75 -2.82 13.08
CA ALA A 5 -4.02 -3.50 12.81
C ALA A 5 -3.95 -4.16 11.43
N LEU A 6 -4.27 -5.46 11.37
CA LEU A 6 -4.20 -6.29 10.18
C LEU A 6 -5.41 -7.24 10.17
N ASN A 7 -5.97 -7.52 8.99
CA ASN A 7 -7.04 -8.48 8.77
C ASN A 7 -6.73 -9.36 7.53
N LEU A 8 -7.63 -10.26 7.15
CA LEU A 8 -7.51 -11.10 5.96
C LEU A 8 -8.68 -10.86 4.97
N ASP A 9 -9.33 -9.71 5.11
CA ASP A 9 -10.52 -9.34 4.33
C ASP A 9 -10.16 -9.17 2.83
N ASP A 10 -8.88 -8.93 2.52
CA ASP A 10 -8.31 -8.94 1.15
C ASP A 10 -8.52 -10.29 0.41
N THR A 11 -8.83 -11.35 1.13
CA THR A 11 -9.10 -12.70 0.58
C THR A 11 -10.54 -13.16 0.78
N ASP A 12 -11.39 -12.28 1.31
CA ASP A 12 -12.78 -12.55 1.61
C ASP A 12 -13.69 -12.13 0.45
N ASP A 13 -14.41 -13.09 -0.13
CA ASP A 13 -15.32 -12.85 -1.26
C ASP A 13 -16.52 -11.96 -0.89
N ASP A 14 -16.88 -11.88 0.40
CA ASP A 14 -17.97 -11.03 0.89
C ASP A 14 -17.53 -9.56 1.10
N SER A 15 -16.23 -9.28 1.02
CA SER A 15 -15.65 -7.95 1.22
C SER A 15 -15.49 -7.20 -0.12
N ILE A 16 -15.79 -5.90 -0.11
CA ILE A 16 -15.56 -5.06 -1.31
C ILE A 16 -14.06 -4.78 -1.43
N PRO A 17 -13.41 -5.12 -2.57
CA PRO A 17 -11.99 -4.89 -2.72
C PRO A 17 -11.64 -3.41 -2.67
N GLU A 18 -10.59 -3.08 -1.93
CA GLU A 18 -9.98 -1.75 -1.96
C GLU A 18 -8.98 -1.67 -3.12
N TYR A 19 -8.87 -0.48 -3.73
CA TYR A 19 -8.04 -0.27 -4.91
C TYR A 19 -6.98 0.80 -4.69
N TYR A 20 -5.87 0.70 -5.43
CA TYR A 20 -4.85 1.73 -5.55
C TYR A 20 -4.59 2.13 -7.00
N GLU A 21 -4.12 3.36 -7.20
CA GLU A 21 -3.80 3.88 -8.52
C GLU A 21 -2.45 3.33 -9.02
N SER A 22 -2.43 2.81 -10.25
CA SER A 22 -1.21 2.35 -10.92
C SER A 22 -1.21 2.80 -12.39
N ASN A 23 -0.06 2.74 -13.06
CA ASN A 23 0.03 3.04 -14.50
C ASN A 23 -0.76 2.05 -15.39
N ASP A 24 -1.09 0.86 -14.86
CA ASP A 24 -1.87 -0.17 -15.57
C ASP A 24 -3.38 -0.08 -15.22
N GLY A 25 -3.80 1.04 -14.62
CA GLY A 25 -5.15 1.25 -14.10
C GLY A 25 -5.30 0.88 -12.62
N PRO A 26 -6.52 0.97 -12.05
CA PRO A 26 -6.79 0.60 -10.66
C PRO A 26 -6.44 -0.86 -10.38
N GLN A 27 -5.75 -1.11 -9.29
CA GLN A 27 -5.34 -2.45 -8.86
C GLN A 27 -5.88 -2.72 -7.47
N GLN A 28 -6.26 -3.97 -7.19
CA GLN A 28 -6.70 -4.35 -5.85
C GLN A 28 -5.51 -4.41 -4.89
N PHE A 29 -5.74 -4.02 -3.64
CA PHE A 29 -4.82 -4.37 -2.56
C PHE A 29 -4.83 -5.89 -2.36
N ASP A 30 -3.64 -6.44 -2.14
CA ASP A 30 -3.46 -7.82 -1.72
C ASP A 30 -2.86 -7.83 -0.32
N THR A 31 -3.00 -8.96 0.37
CA THR A 31 -2.53 -9.11 1.76
C THR A 31 -1.06 -8.76 1.91
N THR A 32 -0.24 -9.09 0.92
CA THR A 32 1.20 -8.79 0.94
C THR A 32 1.43 -7.29 0.98
N ARG A 33 0.82 -6.53 0.08
CA ARG A 33 0.94 -5.07 0.04
C ARG A 33 0.37 -4.43 1.30
N SER A 34 -0.82 -4.84 1.73
CA SER A 34 -1.49 -4.30 2.92
C SER A 34 -0.62 -4.48 4.17
N PHE A 35 -0.03 -5.66 4.35
CA PHE A 35 0.81 -5.95 5.52
C PHE A 35 2.13 -5.19 5.48
N ILE A 36 2.80 -5.15 4.32
CA ILE A 36 4.07 -4.43 4.19
C ILE A 36 3.87 -2.93 4.43
N HIS A 37 2.76 -2.34 3.97
CA HIS A 37 2.45 -0.93 4.19
C HIS A 37 2.40 -0.59 5.69
N GLU A 38 1.62 -1.34 6.46
CA GLU A 38 1.50 -1.16 7.91
C GLU A 38 2.79 -1.44 8.67
N VAL A 39 3.56 -2.44 8.23
CA VAL A 39 4.88 -2.74 8.80
C VAL A 39 5.86 -1.59 8.53
N VAL A 40 5.86 -0.99 7.34
CA VAL A 40 6.70 0.17 7.03
C VAL A 40 6.34 1.36 7.92
N HIS A 41 5.07 1.64 8.17
CA HIS A 41 4.67 2.65 9.16
C HIS A 41 5.28 2.37 10.54
N ALA A 42 5.12 1.14 11.03
CA ALA A 42 5.58 0.77 12.37
C ALA A 42 7.10 0.86 12.54
N LEU A 43 7.86 0.53 11.49
CA LEU A 43 9.33 0.51 11.51
C LEU A 43 9.94 1.90 11.29
N THR A 44 9.35 2.71 10.42
CA THR A 44 9.93 4.02 10.02
C THR A 44 9.38 5.19 10.83
N HIS A 45 8.21 5.03 11.46
CA HIS A 45 7.46 6.11 12.12
C HIS A 45 7.08 7.26 11.18
N LEU A 46 7.05 7.01 9.87
CA LEU A 46 6.62 7.97 8.86
C LEU A 46 5.11 7.87 8.59
N GLN A 47 4.53 8.96 8.10
CA GLN A 47 3.16 9.02 7.61
C GLN A 47 3.14 8.98 6.07
N ASP A 48 1.98 8.67 5.47
CA ASP A 48 1.83 8.74 4.00
C ASP A 48 1.84 10.16 3.47
N LYS A 49 1.32 11.11 4.24
CA LYS A 49 1.22 12.48 3.79
C LYS A 49 2.61 13.11 3.69
N GLU A 50 2.96 13.51 2.48
CA GLU A 50 4.18 14.26 2.19
C GLU A 50 3.84 15.44 1.26
N ASP A 51 4.22 16.65 1.67
CA ASP A 51 3.95 17.84 0.88
C ASP A 51 4.72 17.77 -0.45
N SER A 52 4.01 17.98 -1.57
CA SER A 52 4.56 17.90 -2.94
C SER A 52 4.93 16.49 -3.45
N ASN A 53 4.61 15.42 -2.72
CA ASN A 53 4.76 14.04 -3.23
C ASN A 53 3.38 13.34 -3.28
N PRO A 54 2.91 12.89 -4.45
CA PRO A 54 1.60 12.24 -4.57
C PRO A 54 1.54 10.85 -3.92
N ARG A 55 2.67 10.20 -3.61
CA ARG A 55 2.74 8.87 -3.00
C ARG A 55 3.02 8.92 -1.51
N GLY A 56 3.98 9.75 -1.13
CA GLY A 56 4.57 9.73 0.20
C GLY A 56 5.57 8.59 0.44
N PRO A 57 6.32 8.67 1.53
CA PRO A 57 7.49 7.82 1.76
C PRO A 57 7.11 6.35 2.00
N VAL A 58 6.01 6.08 2.69
CA VAL A 58 5.58 4.71 3.04
C VAL A 58 5.18 3.93 1.80
N VAL A 59 4.46 4.57 0.88
CA VAL A 59 4.10 3.99 -0.42
C VAL A 59 5.34 3.70 -1.26
N GLU A 60 6.32 4.61 -1.28
CA GLU A 60 7.57 4.40 -2.03
C GLU A 60 8.39 3.23 -1.47
N TYR A 61 8.57 3.16 -0.15
CA TYR A 61 9.21 2.00 0.48
C TYR A 61 8.47 0.69 0.18
N THR A 62 7.14 0.71 0.29
CA THR A 62 6.32 -0.48 0.00
C THR A 62 6.51 -0.94 -1.45
N ASN A 63 6.53 -0.01 -2.41
CA ASN A 63 6.75 -0.35 -3.82
C ASN A 63 8.13 -0.98 -4.06
N ILE A 64 9.18 -0.43 -3.45
CA ILE A 64 10.55 -0.96 -3.58
C ILE A 64 10.62 -2.36 -2.97
N ILE A 65 10.17 -2.52 -1.73
CA ILE A 65 10.19 -3.81 -1.01
C ILE A 65 9.44 -4.89 -1.79
N LEU A 66 8.24 -4.59 -2.30
CA LEU A 66 7.46 -5.55 -3.08
C LEU A 66 8.18 -5.94 -4.38
N LYS A 67 8.86 -5.01 -5.05
CA LYS A 67 9.66 -5.36 -6.23
C LYS A 67 10.88 -6.20 -5.89
N GLU A 68 11.56 -5.91 -4.78
CA GLU A 68 12.68 -6.71 -4.28
C GLU A 68 12.24 -8.13 -3.87
N MET A 69 11.01 -8.30 -3.39
CA MET A 69 10.39 -9.60 -3.11
C MET A 69 9.97 -10.38 -4.38
N GLY A 70 10.06 -9.77 -5.57
CA GLY A 70 9.58 -10.37 -6.81
C GLY A 70 8.06 -10.30 -7.00
N HIS A 71 7.36 -9.42 -6.26
CA HIS A 71 5.92 -9.25 -6.36
C HIS A 71 5.53 -8.65 -7.73
N THR A 72 4.56 -9.27 -8.40
CA THR A 72 4.20 -8.94 -9.77
C THR A 72 3.35 -7.67 -9.89
N SER A 73 2.60 -7.31 -8.84
CA SER A 73 1.72 -6.13 -8.84
C SER A 73 2.45 -4.86 -9.32
N PRO A 74 1.82 -4.00 -10.14
CA PRO A 74 2.44 -2.75 -10.55
C PRO A 74 2.58 -1.81 -9.34
N PRO A 75 3.58 -0.90 -9.33
CA PRO A 75 3.76 0.06 -8.25
C PRO A 75 2.54 0.99 -8.08
N ARG A 76 2.24 1.37 -6.84
CA ARG A 76 1.24 2.40 -6.51
C ARG A 76 1.79 3.79 -6.84
N ILE A 77 1.15 4.52 -7.75
CA ILE A 77 1.68 5.79 -8.29
C ILE A 77 1.19 7.03 -7.54
N ALA A 78 0.10 6.90 -6.77
CA ALA A 78 -0.45 7.92 -5.90
C ALA A 78 -1.09 7.29 -4.65
N TYR A 79 -1.10 8.02 -3.54
CA TYR A 79 -1.77 7.60 -2.32
C TYR A 79 -3.29 7.75 -2.47
N GLU A 80 -3.77 8.90 -2.92
CA GLU A 80 -5.18 9.09 -3.24
C GLU A 80 -5.39 8.99 -4.76
N PHE A 81 -6.57 8.51 -5.18
CA PHE A 81 -6.94 8.58 -6.60
C PHE A 81 -7.08 10.02 -7.04
N SER A 82 -6.48 10.34 -8.19
CA SER A 82 -6.68 11.64 -8.83
C SER A 82 -8.10 11.72 -9.39
N ASN A 83 -8.94 12.60 -8.82
CA ASN A 83 -10.29 12.90 -9.37
C ASN A 83 -10.22 13.70 -10.68
#